data_AF-A0A2X3DHK5-F1
#
_entry.id   AF-A0A2X3DHK5-F1
#
_cell.length_a   1.000
_cell.length_b   1.000
_cell.length_c   1.000
_cell.angle_alpha   90.00
_cell.angle_beta   90.00
_cell.angle_gamma   90.00
#
_symmetry.space_group_name_H-M   'P 1'
#
loop_
_entity.id
_entity.type
_entity.pdbx_description
1 polymer ?
#
loop_
_entity_poly.entity_id
_entity_poly.type
_entity_poly.pdbx_seq_one_letter_code
_entity_poly.pdbx_strand_id
1 'polypeptide(L)'
;MKSSSLNFFASAWKEFKVACWAFFHTQGFWKYFLIAFGLYALGILSLIRADVYYIDDLNRSIIGYKEWDNFSRYISWFLSNFMHMDTILADISPLTQLVAITFLSFASIILVWSIREVIWKNEDSQWESNEIPNKKRLTALGIIASIPIGLSPYFLEELSFKYDSPYMALSVLFSVIPFVFIHHVRAYIPVSFLCSLGMCMTYQASSGIEIILVLFFGFLMFNQTNAGIKKTLIFMGVSACNYLLALLFFRTFIMHQFAHSQAGTQTFPPSEMLNGVLHNIQMYLGFLWNDFDWTGIKICFVLLVALFLISAVYQSKINKGLSLILALCVLVIGIVFSYGTYLVLSLPLTRPRAFIGIGVFTAAMAIYIVSAWRGWAYKQEDQQRTNSNNLIHRALPSRLFYISSAVVAGALTWSLIVFANAYGNALAQQDKFQNFRFTILLNDLVNVMPKQKNYKDYIFRIRGWVTASPVLENSSKHNPLMKRLVTITDGKYWVRTAMKHYGWGDVPEEQPIIIVDSEDFEKLAENPKCNKETAGTLQKHIDNIFHSIEVYPYCTVITFKGKEKYVHKFNEEMLKQQTERNTNQEEEAQ
;
A
#
# COMPACT_ATOMS: atom_id res chain seq x y z
N MET A 1 -48.19 24.10 -11.64
CA MET A 1 -47.43 24.42 -10.40
C MET A 1 -48.06 23.60 -9.28
N LYS A 2 -47.43 22.65 -8.59
CA LYS A 2 -46.09 22.62 -7.99
C LYS A 2 -45.41 21.27 -8.27
N SER A 3 -44.22 21.34 -8.86
CA SER A 3 -43.22 20.27 -8.81
C SER A 3 -42.87 20.04 -7.35
N SER A 4 -43.12 18.86 -6.80
CA SER A 4 -42.59 18.49 -5.50
C SER A 4 -41.07 18.40 -5.64
N SER A 5 -40.36 19.34 -5.01
CA SER A 5 -38.91 19.24 -4.85
C SER A 5 -38.65 18.02 -3.95
N LEU A 6 -38.38 16.87 -4.55
CA LEU A 6 -37.84 15.72 -3.82
C LEU A 6 -36.65 16.23 -3.00
N ASN A 7 -36.75 16.07 -1.68
CA ASN A 7 -35.68 16.35 -0.73
C ASN A 7 -34.34 15.79 -1.27
N PHE A 8 -33.25 16.55 -1.19
CA PHE A 8 -31.92 16.13 -1.65
C PHE A 8 -31.58 14.73 -1.16
N PHE A 9 -31.87 14.43 0.11
CA PHE A 9 -31.66 13.12 0.72
C PHE A 9 -32.47 12.00 0.04
N ALA A 10 -33.74 12.25 -0.30
CA ALA A 10 -34.58 11.29 -0.99
C ALA A 10 -34.06 11.02 -2.42
N SER A 11 -33.57 12.06 -3.10
CA SER A 11 -32.96 11.93 -4.43
C SER A 11 -31.62 11.18 -4.37
N ALA A 12 -30.75 11.52 -3.42
CA ALA A 12 -29.47 10.85 -3.18
C ALA A 12 -29.68 9.37 -2.85
N TRP A 13 -30.66 9.04 -1.99
CA TRP A 13 -31.00 7.65 -1.66
C TRP A 13 -31.54 6.86 -2.85
N LYS A 14 -32.34 7.50 -3.72
CA LYS A 14 -32.82 6.87 -4.95
C LYS A 14 -31.66 6.55 -5.89
N GLU A 15 -30.79 7.52 -6.13
CA GLU A 15 -29.58 7.36 -6.95
C GLU A 15 -28.63 6.29 -6.38
N PHE A 16 -28.47 6.26 -5.06
CA PHE A 16 -27.67 5.26 -4.36
C PHE A 16 -28.18 3.84 -4.62
N LYS A 17 -29.47 3.59 -4.38
CA LYS A 17 -30.09 2.28 -4.62
C LYS A 17 -29.96 1.84 -6.07
N VAL A 18 -30.17 2.77 -7.00
CA VAL A 18 -30.05 2.56 -8.45
C VAL A 18 -28.63 2.10 -8.82
N ALA A 19 -27.60 2.84 -8.40
CA ALA A 19 -26.23 2.54 -8.75
C ALA A 19 -25.75 1.22 -8.11
N CYS A 20 -26.06 0.99 -6.84
CA CYS A 20 -25.79 -0.27 -6.15
C CYS A 20 -26.46 -1.45 -6.85
N TRP A 21 -27.74 -1.31 -7.22
CA TRP A 21 -28.46 -2.38 -7.89
C TRP A 21 -27.83 -2.72 -9.24
N ALA A 22 -27.49 -1.73 -10.06
CA ALA A 22 -26.81 -1.94 -11.34
C ALA A 22 -25.42 -2.60 -11.17
N PHE A 23 -24.68 -2.21 -10.13
CA PHE A 23 -23.38 -2.80 -9.82
C PHE A 23 -23.49 -4.29 -9.45
N PHE A 24 -24.30 -4.64 -8.45
CA PHE A 24 -24.42 -6.02 -7.95
C PHE A 24 -25.13 -6.96 -8.93
N HIS A 25 -26.00 -6.45 -9.81
CA HIS A 25 -26.68 -7.24 -10.85
C HIS A 25 -25.90 -7.32 -12.17
N THR A 26 -24.66 -6.81 -12.20
CA THR A 26 -23.81 -6.96 -13.39
C THR A 26 -23.57 -8.43 -13.72
N GLN A 27 -23.68 -8.77 -15.00
CA GLN A 27 -23.58 -10.16 -15.47
C GLN A 27 -22.27 -10.83 -15.01
N GLY A 28 -22.40 -11.93 -14.26
CA GLY A 28 -21.27 -12.72 -13.79
C GLY A 28 -20.50 -12.10 -12.62
N PHE A 29 -21.10 -11.15 -11.88
CA PHE A 29 -20.50 -10.49 -10.71
C PHE A 29 -19.68 -11.45 -9.82
N TRP A 30 -20.33 -12.49 -9.27
CA TRP A 30 -19.68 -13.46 -8.39
C TRP A 30 -18.62 -14.32 -9.07
N LYS A 31 -18.78 -14.62 -10.36
CA LYS A 31 -17.75 -15.32 -11.15
C LYS A 31 -16.46 -14.48 -11.21
N TYR A 32 -16.58 -13.19 -11.50
CA TYR A 32 -15.41 -12.31 -11.60
C TYR A 32 -14.83 -11.96 -10.22
N PHE A 33 -15.67 -11.92 -9.18
CA PHE A 33 -15.22 -11.83 -7.79
C PHE A 33 -14.31 -13.03 -7.45
N LEU A 34 -14.77 -14.25 -7.72
CA LEU A 34 -14.02 -15.48 -7.45
C LEU A 34 -12.72 -15.57 -8.28
N ILE A 35 -12.71 -15.04 -9.50
CA ILE A 35 -11.47 -14.94 -10.30
C ILE A 35 -10.48 -13.98 -9.63
N ALA A 36 -10.92 -12.79 -9.21
CA ALA A 36 -10.07 -11.83 -8.52
C ALA A 36 -9.52 -12.43 -7.22
N PHE A 37 -10.40 -13.02 -6.41
CA PHE A 37 -10.05 -13.69 -5.16
C PHE A 37 -9.04 -14.82 -5.38
N GLY A 38 -9.26 -15.68 -6.38
CA GLY A 38 -8.36 -16.78 -6.71
C GLY A 38 -6.97 -16.31 -7.17
N LEU A 39 -6.89 -15.22 -7.94
CA LEU A 39 -5.62 -14.62 -8.35
C LEU A 39 -4.85 -14.00 -7.17
N TYR A 40 -5.56 -13.31 -6.26
CA TYR A 40 -4.94 -12.80 -5.04
C TYR A 40 -4.47 -13.94 -4.12
N ALA A 41 -5.31 -14.96 -3.91
CA ALA A 41 -4.97 -16.14 -3.12
C ALA A 41 -3.73 -16.86 -3.69
N LEU A 42 -3.63 -17.00 -5.01
CA LEU A 42 -2.45 -17.53 -5.67
C LEU A 42 -1.20 -16.66 -5.46
N GLY A 43 -1.35 -15.34 -5.46
CA GLY A 43 -0.27 -14.39 -5.18
C GLY A 43 0.27 -14.50 -3.76
N ILE A 44 -0.62 -14.60 -2.76
CA ILE A 44 -0.24 -14.62 -1.34
C ILE A 44 0.01 -16.02 -0.77
N LEU A 45 -0.07 -17.07 -1.59
CA LEU A 45 0.06 -18.46 -1.12
C LEU A 45 1.36 -18.68 -0.34
N SER A 46 2.50 -18.23 -0.90
CA SER A 46 3.79 -18.35 -0.20
C SER A 46 3.88 -17.48 1.04
N LEU A 47 3.14 -16.35 1.09
CA LEU A 47 3.15 -15.42 2.21
C LEU A 47 2.39 -16.03 3.40
N ILE A 48 1.22 -16.61 3.15
CA ILE A 48 0.49 -17.40 4.15
C ILE A 48 1.36 -18.57 4.63
N ARG A 49 2.03 -19.29 3.71
CA ARG A 49 2.93 -20.40 4.05
C ARG A 49 4.19 -19.94 4.81
N ALA A 50 4.56 -18.66 4.71
CA ALA A 50 5.73 -18.13 5.40
C ALA A 50 5.49 -18.07 6.91
N ASP A 51 4.26 -17.76 7.32
CA ASP A 51 3.81 -17.73 8.72
C ASP A 51 4.74 -16.93 9.63
N VAL A 52 5.13 -15.73 9.18
CA VAL A 52 6.07 -14.84 9.89
C VAL A 52 5.30 -13.75 10.61
N TYR A 53 5.70 -13.44 11.84
CA TYR A 53 5.26 -12.24 12.54
C TYR A 53 5.97 -11.01 11.97
N TYR A 54 5.26 -10.22 11.17
CA TYR A 54 5.84 -9.09 10.47
C TYR A 54 5.85 -7.84 11.38
N ILE A 55 7.05 -7.28 11.61
CA ILE A 55 7.28 -6.04 12.38
C ILE A 55 6.65 -6.09 13.78
N ASP A 56 5.51 -5.44 14.00
CA ASP A 56 4.85 -5.31 15.30
C ASP A 56 3.94 -6.49 15.64
N ASP A 57 3.66 -7.37 14.67
CA ASP A 57 2.83 -8.57 14.87
C ASP A 57 3.37 -9.48 15.99
N LEU A 58 4.69 -9.53 16.21
CA LEU A 58 5.29 -10.37 17.26
C LEU A 58 4.92 -9.87 18.66
N ASN A 59 4.91 -8.56 18.88
CA ASN A 59 4.48 -8.03 20.18
C ASN A 59 2.96 -8.17 20.35
N ARG A 60 2.19 -7.99 19.27
CA ARG A 60 0.74 -8.19 19.28
C ARG A 60 0.38 -9.64 19.57
N SER A 61 1.14 -10.61 19.10
CA SER A 61 0.90 -12.03 19.40
C SER A 61 1.20 -12.41 20.85
N ILE A 62 2.03 -11.62 21.55
CA ILE A 62 2.39 -11.85 22.95
C ILE A 62 1.44 -11.11 23.90
N ILE A 63 1.14 -9.84 23.63
CA ILE A 63 0.44 -8.94 24.56
C ILE A 63 -1.02 -8.69 24.13
N GLY A 64 -1.34 -8.85 22.84
CA GLY A 64 -2.69 -8.67 22.32
C GLY A 64 -3.19 -7.23 22.24
N TYR A 65 -2.27 -6.24 22.18
CA TYR A 65 -2.63 -4.82 22.12
C TYR A 65 -3.12 -4.39 20.73
N LYS A 66 -3.82 -3.25 20.68
CA LYS A 66 -4.43 -2.68 19.46
C LYS A 66 -3.71 -1.46 18.89
N GLU A 67 -3.55 -0.41 19.67
CA GLU A 67 -2.84 0.84 19.33
C GLU A 67 -3.26 1.56 18.02
N TRP A 68 -4.26 1.08 17.27
CA TRP A 68 -4.78 1.78 16.07
C TRP A 68 -5.38 3.14 16.40
N ASP A 69 -5.93 3.29 17.60
CA ASP A 69 -6.46 4.54 18.12
C ASP A 69 -5.37 5.61 18.25
N ASN A 70 -4.11 5.25 18.52
CA ASN A 70 -2.96 6.18 18.52
C ASN A 70 -2.72 6.85 17.15
N PHE A 71 -3.20 6.23 16.07
CA PHE A 71 -3.14 6.78 14.72
C PHE A 71 -4.50 7.32 14.26
N SER A 72 -5.44 7.52 15.18
CA SER A 72 -6.84 7.90 14.91
C SER A 72 -7.57 6.94 13.95
N ARG A 73 -7.16 5.66 13.92
CA ARG A 73 -7.75 4.62 13.07
C ARG A 73 -8.90 3.89 13.80
N TYR A 74 -9.93 4.66 14.16
CA TYR A 74 -11.03 4.17 14.99
C TYR A 74 -11.88 3.08 14.33
N ILE A 75 -11.99 3.06 13.00
CA ILE A 75 -12.70 1.98 12.30
C ILE A 75 -11.90 0.68 12.44
N SER A 76 -10.57 0.73 12.26
CA SER A 76 -9.70 -0.45 12.48
C SER A 76 -9.83 -0.95 13.91
N TRP A 77 -9.76 -0.04 14.89
CA TRP A 77 -9.92 -0.39 16.31
C TRP A 77 -11.26 -1.09 16.58
N PHE A 78 -12.38 -0.53 16.10
CA PHE A 78 -13.70 -1.11 16.29
C PHE A 78 -13.85 -2.47 15.58
N LEU A 79 -13.46 -2.55 14.30
CA LEU A 79 -13.56 -3.77 13.52
C LEU A 79 -12.62 -4.87 14.00
N SER A 80 -11.54 -4.54 14.71
CA SER A 80 -10.67 -5.54 15.35
C SER A 80 -11.37 -6.29 16.48
N ASN A 81 -12.20 -5.62 17.29
CA ASN A 81 -13.03 -6.31 18.28
C ASN A 81 -13.96 -7.34 17.62
N PHE A 82 -14.59 -6.95 16.52
CA PHE A 82 -15.47 -7.85 15.78
C PHE A 82 -14.69 -8.98 15.11
N MET A 83 -13.55 -8.69 14.48
CA MET A 83 -12.74 -9.71 13.79
C MET A 83 -12.21 -10.78 14.73
N HIS A 84 -11.74 -10.38 15.92
CA HIS A 84 -11.18 -11.28 16.91
C HIS A 84 -12.23 -11.81 17.91
N MET A 85 -13.45 -11.25 17.90
CA MET A 85 -14.52 -11.51 18.87
C MET A 85 -14.07 -11.29 20.34
N ASP A 86 -13.08 -10.42 20.54
CA ASP A 86 -12.44 -10.14 21.83
C ASP A 86 -11.82 -8.73 21.81
N THR A 87 -11.59 -8.15 22.98
CA THR A 87 -10.81 -6.91 23.15
C THR A 87 -9.30 -7.17 23.17
N ILE A 88 -8.86 -8.39 23.45
CA ILE A 88 -7.46 -8.80 23.37
C ILE A 88 -7.22 -9.51 22.04
N LEU A 89 -6.22 -9.08 21.27
CA LEU A 89 -5.97 -9.66 19.96
C LEU A 89 -5.28 -11.03 20.06
N ALA A 90 -5.88 -12.05 19.46
CA ALA A 90 -5.25 -13.34 19.20
C ALA A 90 -4.76 -13.43 17.75
N ASP A 91 -3.69 -14.19 17.49
CA ASP A 91 -3.30 -14.51 16.11
C ASP A 91 -4.35 -15.44 15.47
N ILE A 92 -5.13 -14.88 14.55
CA ILE A 92 -6.16 -15.60 13.78
C ILE A 92 -5.76 -15.76 12.31
N SER A 93 -4.50 -15.48 11.96
CA SER A 93 -4.01 -15.69 10.60
C SER A 93 -4.19 -17.17 10.18
N PRO A 94 -4.52 -17.46 8.90
CA PRO A 94 -4.56 -16.54 7.76
C PRO A 94 -5.92 -15.84 7.53
N LEU A 95 -6.87 -15.88 8.48
CA LEU A 95 -8.21 -15.32 8.29
C LEU A 95 -8.16 -13.83 7.89
N THR A 96 -7.28 -13.06 8.53
CA THR A 96 -7.09 -11.63 8.25
C THR A 96 -6.60 -11.36 6.83
N GLN A 97 -5.65 -12.14 6.31
CA GLN A 97 -5.22 -12.02 4.92
C GLN A 97 -6.32 -12.44 3.94
N LEU A 98 -7.12 -13.45 4.27
CA LEU A 98 -8.28 -13.87 3.45
C LEU A 98 -9.37 -12.80 3.38
N VAL A 99 -9.62 -12.09 4.50
CA VAL A 99 -10.52 -10.92 4.51
C VAL A 99 -9.91 -9.76 3.72
N ALA A 100 -8.60 -9.52 3.83
CA ALA A 100 -7.93 -8.47 3.07
C ALA A 100 -8.10 -8.68 1.55
N ILE A 101 -7.83 -9.88 1.04
CA ILE A 101 -8.01 -10.17 -0.39
C ILE A 101 -9.48 -10.16 -0.83
N THR A 102 -10.43 -10.36 0.09
CA THR A 102 -11.86 -10.15 -0.16
C THR A 102 -12.14 -8.68 -0.46
N PHE A 103 -11.63 -7.74 0.34
CA PHE A 103 -11.77 -6.31 0.07
C PHE A 103 -11.07 -5.89 -1.23
N LEU A 104 -9.87 -6.41 -1.51
CA LEU A 104 -9.15 -6.13 -2.77
C LEU A 104 -9.88 -6.70 -4.00
N SER A 105 -10.59 -7.82 -3.85
CA SER A 105 -11.44 -8.40 -4.90
C SER A 105 -12.63 -7.51 -5.21
N PHE A 106 -13.28 -6.94 -4.19
CA PHE A 106 -14.31 -5.91 -4.39
C PHE A 106 -13.73 -4.66 -5.04
N ALA A 107 -12.58 -4.17 -4.58
CA ALA A 107 -11.93 -3.00 -5.17
C ALA A 107 -11.61 -3.20 -6.66
N SER A 108 -11.15 -4.41 -7.02
CA SER A 108 -10.91 -4.83 -8.41
C SER A 108 -12.17 -4.79 -9.26
N ILE A 109 -13.28 -5.35 -8.76
CA ILE A 109 -14.56 -5.33 -9.47
C ILE A 109 -15.07 -3.91 -9.66
N ILE A 110 -15.02 -3.09 -8.60
CA ILE A 110 -15.46 -1.69 -8.65
C ILE A 110 -14.67 -0.94 -9.72
N LEU A 111 -13.34 -1.04 -9.70
CA LEU A 111 -12.51 -0.28 -10.65
C LEU A 111 -12.74 -0.75 -12.10
N VAL A 112 -12.83 -2.06 -12.34
CA VAL A 112 -13.12 -2.61 -13.68
C VAL A 112 -14.50 -2.16 -14.16
N TRP A 113 -15.50 -2.23 -13.28
CA TRP A 113 -16.87 -1.83 -13.58
C TRP A 113 -16.94 -0.34 -13.90
N SER A 114 -16.41 0.53 -13.03
CA SER A 114 -16.48 1.99 -13.16
C SER A 114 -15.75 2.50 -14.40
N ILE A 115 -14.54 2.01 -14.68
CA ILE A 115 -13.80 2.40 -15.89
C ILE A 115 -14.58 2.00 -17.14
N ARG A 116 -15.13 0.78 -17.19
CA ARG A 116 -15.92 0.33 -18.35
C ARG A 116 -17.28 0.99 -18.44
N GLU A 117 -17.88 1.38 -17.33
CA GLU A 117 -19.11 2.16 -17.32
C GLU A 117 -18.87 3.51 -18.01
N VAL A 118 -17.83 4.24 -17.62
CA VAL A 118 -17.49 5.55 -18.19
C VAL A 118 -17.12 5.46 -19.67
N ILE A 119 -16.24 4.53 -20.08
CA ILE A 119 -15.80 4.44 -21.48
C ILE A 119 -16.97 4.06 -22.41
N TRP A 120 -17.92 3.26 -21.93
CA TRP A 120 -18.92 2.65 -22.80
C TRP A 120 -20.32 3.26 -22.69
N LYS A 121 -20.57 4.14 -21.73
CA LYS A 121 -21.81 4.92 -21.68
C LYS A 121 -21.68 6.13 -22.61
N ASN A 122 -22.69 6.36 -23.45
CA ASN A 122 -22.83 7.62 -24.16
C ASN A 122 -23.41 8.65 -23.17
N GLU A 123 -22.77 9.81 -23.02
CA GLU A 123 -23.25 10.85 -22.09
C GLU A 123 -24.63 11.42 -22.41
N ASP A 124 -25.10 11.24 -23.65
CA ASP A 124 -26.43 11.66 -24.10
C ASP A 124 -27.54 10.69 -23.69
N SER A 125 -27.20 9.47 -23.24
CA SER A 125 -28.20 8.55 -22.68
C SER A 125 -28.51 8.97 -21.24
N GLN A 126 -29.71 9.52 -21.02
CA GLN A 126 -30.27 9.56 -19.68
C GLN A 126 -30.33 8.14 -19.14
N TRP A 127 -30.04 7.99 -17.85
CA TRP A 127 -30.27 6.72 -17.16
C TRP A 127 -31.79 6.53 -17.09
N GLU A 128 -32.36 5.90 -18.11
CA GLU A 128 -33.72 5.43 -18.00
C GLU A 128 -33.73 4.38 -16.89
N SER A 129 -34.75 4.43 -16.01
CA SER A 129 -35.01 3.37 -15.03
C SER A 129 -35.16 1.98 -15.65
N ASN A 130 -35.17 1.91 -16.99
CA ASN A 130 -35.28 0.72 -17.82
C ASN A 130 -33.92 0.32 -18.44
N GLU A 131 -32.80 0.96 -18.08
CA GLU A 131 -31.46 0.53 -18.49
C GLU A 131 -31.26 -0.95 -18.12
N ILE A 132 -30.97 -1.75 -19.14
CA ILE A 132 -31.00 -3.23 -19.09
C ILE A 132 -30.21 -3.74 -17.87
N PRO A 133 -30.86 -4.48 -16.94
CA PRO A 133 -30.28 -4.99 -15.69
C PRO A 133 -29.05 -5.89 -15.80
N ASN A 134 -28.58 -6.21 -17.01
CA ASN A 134 -27.63 -7.30 -17.26
C ASN A 134 -26.55 -6.91 -18.28
N LYS A 135 -25.99 -5.69 -18.18
CA LYS A 135 -24.88 -5.27 -19.06
C LYS A 135 -23.58 -6.01 -18.68
N LYS A 136 -22.87 -6.55 -19.67
CA LYS A 136 -21.56 -7.21 -19.48
C LYS A 136 -20.44 -6.18 -19.26
N ARG A 137 -20.33 -5.63 -18.04
CA ARG A 137 -19.27 -4.66 -17.64
C ARG A 137 -18.03 -5.30 -17.04
N LEU A 138 -18.06 -6.58 -16.70
CA LEU A 138 -16.91 -7.33 -16.15
C LEU A 138 -16.37 -8.33 -17.19
N THR A 139 -15.05 -8.51 -17.21
CA THR A 139 -14.34 -9.45 -18.09
C THR A 139 -13.16 -10.05 -17.34
N ALA A 140 -12.78 -11.28 -17.67
CA ALA A 140 -11.63 -11.93 -17.05
C ALA A 140 -10.35 -11.12 -17.28
N LEU A 141 -10.15 -10.59 -18.49
CA LEU A 141 -8.99 -9.76 -18.79
C LEU A 141 -8.98 -8.44 -18.00
N GLY A 142 -10.13 -7.80 -17.77
CA GLY A 142 -10.22 -6.63 -16.89
C GLY A 142 -9.84 -6.96 -15.44
N ILE A 143 -10.28 -8.12 -14.94
CA ILE A 143 -9.89 -8.60 -13.60
C ILE A 143 -8.41 -8.96 -13.53
N ILE A 144 -7.85 -9.60 -14.56
CA ILE A 144 -6.40 -9.86 -14.64
C ILE A 144 -5.63 -8.53 -14.62
N ALA A 145 -6.09 -7.52 -15.35
CA ALA A 145 -5.49 -6.20 -15.40
C ALA A 145 -5.62 -5.40 -14.08
N SER A 146 -6.55 -5.76 -13.19
CA SER A 146 -6.75 -5.06 -11.91
C SER A 146 -5.86 -5.58 -10.78
N ILE A 147 -5.16 -6.72 -10.96
CA ILE A 147 -4.31 -7.34 -9.94
C ILE A 147 -3.21 -6.45 -9.34
N PRO A 148 -2.65 -5.44 -10.04
CA PRO A 148 -1.73 -4.49 -9.41
C PRO A 148 -2.29 -3.76 -8.18
N ILE A 149 -3.62 -3.70 -7.98
CA ILE A 149 -4.24 -3.13 -6.76
C ILE A 149 -3.71 -3.83 -5.50
N GLY A 150 -3.70 -5.17 -5.49
CA GLY A 150 -3.37 -5.95 -4.29
C GLY A 150 -2.05 -6.70 -4.35
N LEU A 151 -1.50 -6.99 -5.54
CA LEU A 151 -0.21 -7.67 -5.69
C LEU A 151 0.91 -6.75 -6.15
N SER A 152 0.70 -5.43 -6.17
CA SER A 152 1.86 -4.53 -6.29
C SER A 152 2.82 -4.82 -5.13
N PRO A 153 4.13 -4.80 -5.37
CA PRO A 153 5.12 -5.07 -4.32
C PRO A 153 4.96 -4.19 -3.08
N TYR A 154 4.48 -2.96 -3.27
CA TYR A 154 4.15 -2.02 -2.19
C TYR A 154 2.98 -2.49 -1.31
N PHE A 155 1.93 -3.07 -1.90
CA PHE A 155 0.80 -3.60 -1.15
C PHE A 155 1.09 -4.97 -0.51
N LEU A 156 2.09 -5.71 -0.99
CA LEU A 156 2.50 -6.98 -0.37
C LEU A 156 3.03 -6.79 1.06
N GLU A 157 3.63 -5.64 1.37
CA GLU A 157 3.99 -5.31 2.76
C GLU A 157 2.75 -5.27 3.65
N GLU A 158 1.65 -4.67 3.17
CA GLU A 158 0.37 -4.61 3.89
C GLU A 158 -0.23 -5.99 4.15
N LEU A 159 -0.12 -6.88 3.16
CA LEU A 159 -0.60 -8.26 3.26
C LEU A 159 0.28 -9.14 4.16
N SER A 160 1.46 -8.66 4.55
CA SER A 160 2.38 -9.38 5.43
C SER A 160 1.97 -9.30 6.90
N PHE A 161 1.26 -8.23 7.29
CA PHE A 161 0.77 -8.06 8.64
C PHE A 161 -0.37 -9.05 8.93
N LYS A 162 -0.22 -9.83 9.99
CA LYS A 162 -1.23 -10.78 10.46
C LYS A 162 -2.43 -10.10 11.12
N TYR A 163 -2.28 -8.89 11.65
CA TYR A 163 -3.35 -8.15 12.33
C TYR A 163 -3.92 -7.01 11.47
N ASP A 164 -3.05 -6.22 10.84
CA ASP A 164 -3.45 -4.97 10.16
C ASP A 164 -4.04 -5.17 8.75
N SER A 165 -3.71 -6.27 8.07
CA SER A 165 -3.99 -6.44 6.64
C SER A 165 -5.46 -6.21 6.22
N PRO A 166 -6.50 -6.62 6.98
CA PRO A 166 -7.88 -6.39 6.58
C PRO A 166 -8.21 -4.89 6.49
N TYR A 167 -7.72 -4.10 7.44
CA TYR A 167 -8.08 -2.69 7.55
C TYR A 167 -7.31 -1.84 6.54
N MET A 168 -6.07 -2.21 6.24
CA MET A 168 -5.29 -1.58 5.18
C MET A 168 -5.91 -1.87 3.80
N ALA A 169 -6.38 -3.09 3.55
CA ALA A 169 -7.16 -3.41 2.35
C ALA A 169 -8.54 -2.72 2.32
N LEU A 170 -9.19 -2.57 3.46
CA LEU A 170 -10.47 -1.85 3.57
C LEU A 170 -10.30 -0.36 3.21
N SER A 171 -9.17 0.26 3.54
CA SER A 171 -8.88 1.64 3.15
C SER A 171 -8.84 1.83 1.63
N VAL A 172 -8.24 0.87 0.89
CA VAL A 172 -8.24 0.84 -0.58
C VAL A 172 -9.65 0.70 -1.11
N LEU A 173 -10.46 -0.18 -0.50
CA LEU A 173 -11.86 -0.37 -0.88
C LEU A 173 -12.66 0.93 -0.69
N PHE A 174 -12.52 1.62 0.44
CA PHE A 174 -13.13 2.94 0.65
C PHE A 174 -12.72 3.92 -0.43
N SER A 175 -11.43 3.98 -0.80
CA SER A 175 -10.96 4.91 -1.83
C SER A 175 -11.49 4.62 -3.25
N VAL A 176 -12.08 3.45 -3.52
CA VAL A 176 -12.63 3.12 -4.86
C VAL A 176 -14.15 3.08 -4.92
N ILE A 177 -14.85 2.84 -3.80
CA ILE A 177 -16.33 2.80 -3.73
C ILE A 177 -17.02 4.02 -4.37
N PRO A 178 -16.55 5.28 -4.18
CA PRO A 178 -17.23 6.46 -4.73
C PRO A 178 -17.45 6.39 -6.23
N PHE A 179 -16.54 5.74 -6.97
CA PHE A 179 -16.61 5.66 -8.43
C PHE A 179 -17.71 4.73 -8.96
N VAL A 180 -18.40 3.96 -8.09
CA VAL A 180 -19.67 3.31 -8.45
C VAL A 180 -20.75 4.35 -8.78
N PHE A 181 -20.66 5.53 -8.16
CA PHE A 181 -21.64 6.61 -8.24
C PHE A 181 -21.20 7.76 -9.16
N ILE A 182 -20.19 7.56 -10.02
CA ILE A 182 -19.60 8.64 -10.85
C ILE A 182 -20.60 9.40 -11.72
N HIS A 183 -21.69 8.73 -12.15
CA HIS A 183 -22.77 9.34 -12.94
C HIS A 183 -23.95 9.84 -12.10
N HIS A 184 -23.88 9.73 -10.78
CA HIS A 184 -24.95 9.98 -9.82
C HIS A 184 -24.45 10.93 -8.73
N VAL A 185 -24.26 12.19 -9.10
CA VAL A 185 -23.57 13.18 -8.26
C VAL A 185 -24.20 13.33 -6.87
N ARG A 186 -25.52 13.14 -6.71
CA ARG A 186 -26.19 13.29 -5.42
C ARG A 186 -25.89 12.13 -4.48
N ALA A 187 -25.69 10.93 -5.01
CA ALA A 187 -25.19 9.78 -4.24
C ALA A 187 -23.67 9.84 -4.06
N TYR A 188 -22.94 10.29 -5.09
CA TYR A 188 -21.49 10.43 -5.07
C TYR A 188 -21.00 11.30 -3.91
N ILE A 189 -21.65 12.45 -3.67
CA ILE A 189 -21.22 13.40 -2.64
C ILE A 189 -21.14 12.80 -1.23
N PRO A 190 -22.24 12.30 -0.64
CA PRO A 190 -22.19 11.72 0.69
C PRO A 190 -21.33 10.46 0.75
N VAL A 191 -21.33 9.64 -0.31
CA VAL A 191 -20.52 8.41 -0.34
C VAL A 191 -19.03 8.73 -0.39
N SER A 192 -18.58 9.65 -1.26
CA SER A 192 -17.19 10.11 -1.34
C SER A 192 -16.74 10.66 0.00
N PHE A 193 -17.49 11.59 0.60
CA PHE A 193 -17.16 12.14 1.92
C PHE A 193 -16.99 11.05 3.00
N LEU A 194 -17.95 10.13 3.12
CA LEU A 194 -17.89 9.05 4.10
C LEU A 194 -16.75 8.06 3.81
N CYS A 195 -16.45 7.79 2.54
CA CYS A 195 -15.36 6.92 2.14
C CYS A 195 -13.99 7.55 2.40
N SER A 196 -13.80 8.84 2.13
CA SER A 196 -12.54 9.53 2.45
C SER A 196 -12.31 9.55 3.97
N LEU A 197 -13.36 9.74 4.78
CA LEU A 197 -13.27 9.56 6.24
C LEU A 197 -12.97 8.11 6.62
N GLY A 198 -13.62 7.15 5.98
CA GLY A 198 -13.39 5.72 6.18
C GLY A 198 -11.94 5.32 5.92
N MET A 199 -11.35 5.83 4.84
CA MET A 199 -9.93 5.68 4.53
C MET A 199 -9.05 6.29 5.62
N CYS A 200 -9.33 7.52 6.08
CA CYS A 200 -8.54 8.16 7.13
C CYS A 200 -8.59 7.39 8.46
N MET A 201 -9.75 6.83 8.81
CA MET A 201 -9.96 6.07 10.05
C MET A 201 -9.61 4.58 9.93
N THR A 202 -9.12 4.13 8.78
CA THR A 202 -8.60 2.76 8.59
C THR A 202 -7.11 2.78 8.32
N TYR A 203 -6.70 3.44 7.24
CA TYR A 203 -5.29 3.58 6.88
C TYR A 203 -5.05 4.73 5.88
N GLN A 204 -4.34 5.76 6.35
CA GLN A 204 -4.16 7.02 5.64
C GLN A 204 -3.27 6.94 4.40
N ALA A 205 -2.46 5.89 4.21
CA ALA A 205 -1.60 5.79 3.03
C ALA A 205 -2.38 5.63 1.72
N SER A 206 -3.64 5.17 1.81
CA SER A 206 -4.56 5.08 0.67
C SER A 206 -5.07 6.44 0.18
N SER A 207 -4.69 7.54 0.86
CA SER A 207 -5.15 8.90 0.56
C SER A 207 -4.90 9.35 -0.88
N GLY A 208 -3.82 8.88 -1.52
CA GLY A 208 -3.52 9.19 -2.92
C GLY A 208 -4.49 8.57 -3.92
N ILE A 209 -5.15 7.45 -3.57
CA ILE A 209 -5.97 6.65 -4.50
C ILE A 209 -7.16 7.46 -5.05
N GLU A 210 -7.87 8.19 -4.20
CA GLU A 210 -9.02 8.98 -4.65
C GLU A 210 -8.58 10.10 -5.60
N ILE A 211 -7.46 10.77 -5.29
CA ILE A 211 -6.90 11.86 -6.11
C ILE A 211 -6.56 11.34 -7.52
N ILE A 212 -5.79 10.26 -7.61
CA ILE A 212 -5.37 9.70 -8.91
C ILE A 212 -6.56 9.18 -9.72
N LEU A 213 -7.58 8.62 -9.07
CA LEU A 213 -8.76 8.10 -9.76
C LEU A 213 -9.65 9.24 -10.25
N VAL A 214 -9.83 10.32 -9.47
CA VAL A 214 -10.54 11.53 -9.95
C VAL A 214 -9.86 12.11 -11.18
N LEU A 215 -8.52 12.23 -11.17
CA LEU A 215 -7.75 12.69 -12.33
C LEU A 215 -7.92 11.76 -13.53
N PHE A 216 -7.82 10.45 -13.31
CA PHE A 216 -7.95 9.44 -14.35
C PHE A 216 -9.36 9.42 -14.97
N PHE A 217 -10.41 9.43 -14.13
CA PHE A 217 -11.80 9.49 -14.59
C PHE A 217 -12.13 10.82 -15.27
N GLY A 218 -11.63 11.95 -14.76
CA GLY A 218 -11.76 13.24 -15.43
C GLY A 218 -11.15 13.23 -16.83
N PHE A 219 -9.97 12.62 -16.98
CA PHE A 219 -9.37 12.35 -18.28
C PHE A 219 -10.22 11.45 -19.17
N LEU A 220 -10.76 10.34 -18.65
CA LEU A 220 -11.65 9.48 -19.45
C LEU A 220 -12.89 10.25 -19.91
N MET A 221 -13.55 11.00 -19.03
CA MET A 221 -14.73 11.80 -19.36
C MET A 221 -14.42 12.85 -20.45
N PHE A 222 -13.28 13.54 -20.37
CA PHE A 222 -12.98 14.57 -21.34
C PHE A 222 -12.42 14.03 -22.66
N ASN A 223 -11.55 13.01 -22.58
CA ASN A 223 -10.82 12.51 -23.74
C ASN A 223 -11.58 11.42 -24.50
N GLN A 224 -12.39 10.59 -23.82
CA GLN A 224 -12.97 9.37 -24.39
C GLN A 224 -14.49 9.44 -24.59
N THR A 225 -15.16 10.38 -23.94
CA THR A 225 -16.62 10.57 -24.05
C THR A 225 -16.97 11.95 -24.61
N ASN A 226 -18.26 12.20 -24.80
CA ASN A 226 -18.76 13.51 -25.26
C ASN A 226 -19.14 14.44 -24.08
N ALA A 227 -18.60 14.21 -22.87
CA ALA A 227 -18.96 14.97 -21.68
C ALA A 227 -18.75 16.48 -21.80
N GLY A 228 -17.71 16.85 -22.53
CA GLY A 228 -17.20 18.21 -22.61
C GLY A 228 -16.50 18.64 -21.32
N ILE A 229 -15.68 19.70 -21.45
CA ILE A 229 -14.83 20.20 -20.36
C ILE A 229 -15.62 20.63 -19.13
N LYS A 230 -16.82 21.20 -19.32
CA LYS A 230 -17.65 21.72 -18.22
C LYS A 230 -18.05 20.62 -17.24
N LYS A 231 -18.57 19.49 -17.73
CA LYS A 231 -18.98 18.37 -16.86
C LYS A 231 -17.77 17.73 -16.18
N THR A 232 -16.65 17.57 -16.90
CA THR A 232 -15.40 17.08 -16.33
C THR A 232 -14.92 17.95 -15.17
N LEU A 233 -14.87 19.28 -15.35
CA LEU A 233 -14.43 20.21 -14.31
C LEU A 233 -15.39 20.22 -13.10
N ILE A 234 -16.70 20.08 -13.33
CA ILE A 234 -17.68 19.95 -12.24
C ILE A 234 -17.40 18.67 -11.44
N PHE A 235 -17.22 17.53 -12.10
CA PHE A 235 -16.90 16.27 -11.42
C PHE A 235 -15.62 16.37 -10.59
N MET A 236 -14.55 16.91 -11.18
CA MET A 236 -13.27 17.09 -10.50
C MET A 236 -13.39 18.07 -9.32
N GLY A 237 -14.08 19.19 -9.50
CA GLY A 237 -14.30 20.19 -8.47
C GLY A 237 -15.13 19.65 -7.30
N VAL A 238 -16.24 18.94 -7.57
CA VAL A 238 -17.06 18.30 -6.53
C VAL A 238 -16.25 17.26 -5.76
N SER A 239 -15.46 16.44 -6.46
CA SER A 239 -14.61 15.43 -5.82
C SER A 239 -13.52 16.05 -4.95
N ALA A 240 -12.82 17.07 -5.45
CA ALA A 240 -11.81 17.79 -4.69
C ALA A 240 -12.40 18.46 -3.44
N CYS A 241 -13.56 19.12 -3.57
CA CYS A 241 -14.26 19.70 -2.43
C CYS A 241 -14.64 18.66 -1.37
N ASN A 242 -15.22 17.51 -1.78
CA ASN A 242 -15.58 16.46 -0.83
C ASN A 242 -14.37 15.89 -0.09
N TYR A 243 -13.31 15.59 -0.84
CA TYR A 243 -12.08 15.06 -0.28
C TYR A 243 -11.45 16.03 0.72
N LEU A 244 -11.33 17.31 0.37
CA LEU A 244 -10.79 18.34 1.26
C LEU A 244 -11.68 18.57 2.48
N LEU A 245 -13.01 18.56 2.33
CA LEU A 245 -13.93 18.66 3.45
C LEU A 245 -13.82 17.46 4.40
N ALA A 246 -13.66 16.25 3.86
CA ALA A 246 -13.45 15.05 4.68
C ALA A 246 -12.11 15.10 5.42
N LEU A 247 -11.01 15.49 4.75
CA LEU A 247 -9.72 15.66 5.40
C LEU A 247 -9.75 16.76 6.47
N LEU A 248 -10.42 17.88 6.21
CA LEU A 248 -10.61 18.95 7.18
C LEU A 248 -11.39 18.43 8.39
N PHE A 249 -12.52 17.76 8.15
CA PHE A 249 -13.35 17.18 9.21
C PHE A 249 -12.55 16.17 10.05
N PHE A 250 -11.81 15.27 9.40
CA PHE A 250 -10.93 14.34 10.08
C PHE A 250 -9.89 15.08 10.92
N ARG A 251 -9.18 16.05 10.35
CA ARG A 251 -8.14 16.82 11.05
C ARG A 251 -8.68 17.61 12.25
N THR A 252 -9.90 18.14 12.18
CA THR A 252 -10.44 19.02 13.23
C THR A 252 -11.23 18.27 14.30
N PHE A 253 -11.93 17.20 13.95
CA PHE A 253 -12.87 16.53 14.86
C PHE A 253 -12.47 15.11 15.25
N ILE A 254 -11.61 14.44 14.49
CA ILE A 254 -11.28 13.02 14.70
C ILE A 254 -9.82 12.83 15.09
N MET A 255 -8.91 13.51 14.40
CA MET A 255 -7.48 13.31 14.54
C MET A 255 -6.96 13.90 15.85
N HIS A 256 -6.36 13.07 16.70
CA HIS A 256 -5.50 13.56 17.77
C HIS A 256 -4.04 13.65 17.30
N GLN A 257 -3.25 14.50 17.94
CA GLN A 257 -1.82 14.59 17.60
C GLN A 257 -1.08 13.41 18.20
N PHE A 258 -0.43 12.63 17.34
CA PHE A 258 0.51 11.60 17.73
C PHE A 258 1.73 11.70 16.81
N ALA A 259 2.92 11.59 17.39
CA ALA A 259 4.18 11.59 16.66
C ALA A 259 4.89 10.27 16.99
N HIS A 260 4.95 9.35 16.02
CA HIS A 260 5.79 8.17 16.11
C HIS A 260 7.11 8.45 15.40
N SER A 261 8.19 7.82 15.85
CA SER A 261 9.52 7.85 15.21
C SER A 261 9.51 7.55 13.70
N GLN A 262 8.55 6.74 13.22
CA GLN A 262 8.48 6.31 11.81
C GLN A 262 7.66 7.25 10.91
N ALA A 263 6.75 8.05 11.46
CA ALA A 263 5.92 8.99 10.70
C ALA A 263 5.26 10.03 11.62
N GLY A 264 5.30 11.29 11.20
CA GLY A 264 4.67 12.40 11.90
C GLY A 264 3.27 12.73 11.34
N THR A 265 2.41 13.29 12.19
CA THR A 265 1.12 13.89 11.79
C THR A 265 1.23 15.37 11.41
N GLN A 266 2.43 15.95 11.53
CA GLN A 266 2.68 17.36 11.26
C GLN A 266 2.83 17.63 9.75
N THR A 267 2.12 18.64 9.27
CA THR A 267 2.31 19.19 7.93
C THR A 267 3.38 20.27 7.95
N PHE A 268 4.09 20.47 6.83
CA PHE A 268 5.02 21.58 6.71
C PHE A 268 4.35 22.93 7.06
N PRO A 269 5.10 23.88 7.68
CA PRO A 269 4.62 25.24 7.83
C PRO A 269 4.49 25.90 6.44
N PRO A 270 3.63 26.92 6.28
CA PRO A 270 3.41 27.59 4.99
C PRO A 270 4.70 28.11 4.32
N SER A 271 5.70 28.53 5.12
CA SER A 271 7.01 29.01 4.63
C SER A 271 7.84 27.92 3.94
N GLU A 272 7.73 26.67 4.39
CA GLU A 272 8.54 25.55 3.90
C GLU A 272 7.74 24.60 3.00
N MET A 273 6.42 24.76 2.92
CA MET A 273 5.50 23.87 2.20
C MET A 273 5.97 23.53 0.79
N LEU A 274 6.39 24.51 -0.01
CA LEU A 274 6.81 24.28 -1.38
C LEU A 274 8.09 23.42 -1.45
N ASN A 275 9.12 23.80 -0.68
CA ASN A 275 10.40 23.09 -0.67
C ASN A 275 10.26 21.69 -0.07
N GLY A 276 9.49 21.56 1.01
CA GLY A 276 9.19 20.29 1.67
C GLY A 276 8.43 19.33 0.77
N VAL A 277 7.38 19.80 0.08
CA VAL A 277 6.64 18.99 -0.90
C VAL A 277 7.56 18.56 -2.05
N LEU A 278 8.37 19.47 -2.61
CA LEU A 278 9.31 19.12 -3.68
C LEU A 278 10.35 18.07 -3.23
N HIS A 279 10.85 18.17 -2.00
CA HIS A 279 11.74 17.18 -1.42
C HIS A 279 11.05 15.81 -1.28
N ASN A 280 9.81 15.79 -0.78
CA ASN A 280 9.02 14.56 -0.67
C ASN A 280 8.72 13.93 -2.03
N ILE A 281 8.47 14.75 -3.06
CA ILE A 281 8.32 14.27 -4.45
C ILE A 281 9.61 13.63 -4.94
N GLN A 282 10.75 14.30 -4.78
CA GLN A 282 12.05 13.77 -5.22
C GLN A 282 12.38 12.47 -4.52
N MET A 283 12.15 12.39 -3.20
CA MET A 283 12.35 11.19 -2.42
C MET A 283 11.46 10.04 -2.91
N TYR A 284 10.16 10.30 -3.09
CA TYR A 284 9.21 9.30 -3.53
C TYR A 284 9.52 8.78 -4.94
N LEU A 285 9.80 9.67 -5.88
CA LEU A 285 10.20 9.30 -7.25
C LEU A 285 11.54 8.55 -7.26
N GLY A 286 12.47 8.92 -6.37
CA GLY A 286 13.72 8.22 -6.14
C GLY A 286 13.49 6.77 -5.72
N PHE A 287 12.57 6.51 -4.79
CA PHE A 287 12.18 5.14 -4.44
C PHE A 287 11.55 4.40 -5.61
N LEU A 288 10.52 4.96 -6.26
CA LEU A 288 9.85 4.30 -7.39
C LEU A 288 10.83 3.90 -8.51
N TRP A 289 11.85 4.72 -8.76
CA TRP A 289 12.85 4.45 -9.79
C TRP A 289 13.84 3.36 -9.40
N ASN A 290 14.32 3.37 -8.14
CA ASN A 290 15.40 2.53 -7.65
C ASN A 290 14.93 1.20 -7.03
N ASP A 291 13.66 1.10 -6.64
CA ASP A 291 13.08 -0.13 -6.08
C ASP A 291 13.04 -1.26 -7.10
N PHE A 292 12.93 -0.90 -8.38
CA PHE A 292 12.89 -1.83 -9.49
C PHE A 292 14.10 -1.62 -10.40
N ASP A 293 14.94 -2.65 -10.49
CA ASP A 293 15.83 -2.83 -11.64
C ASP A 293 15.00 -3.11 -12.90
N TRP A 294 15.65 -3.48 -14.01
CA TRP A 294 15.00 -3.93 -15.26
C TRP A 294 14.34 -5.32 -15.12
N THR A 295 13.56 -5.49 -14.06
CA THR A 295 12.69 -6.63 -13.79
C THR A 295 11.50 -6.67 -14.76
N GLY A 296 10.85 -7.83 -14.86
CA GLY A 296 9.61 -7.98 -15.64
C GLY A 296 8.53 -6.98 -15.26
N ILE A 297 8.45 -6.58 -13.98
CA ILE A 297 7.51 -5.57 -13.49
C ILE A 297 7.79 -4.20 -14.14
N LYS A 298 9.03 -3.71 -14.09
CA LYS A 298 9.42 -2.42 -14.66
C LYS A 298 9.25 -2.40 -16.18
N ILE A 299 9.65 -3.47 -16.86
CA ILE A 299 9.48 -3.61 -18.31
C ILE A 299 8.00 -3.56 -18.69
N CYS A 300 7.16 -4.35 -18.01
CA CYS A 300 5.72 -4.36 -18.27
C CYS A 300 5.06 -3.01 -17.95
N PHE A 301 5.52 -2.30 -16.91
CA PHE A 301 5.04 -0.95 -16.59
C PHE A 301 5.38 0.06 -17.69
N VAL A 302 6.61 0.06 -18.23
CA VAL A 302 7.00 0.95 -19.34
C VAL A 302 6.18 0.64 -20.60
N LEU A 303 5.99 -0.64 -20.93
CA LEU A 303 5.14 -1.05 -22.05
C LEU A 303 3.68 -0.64 -21.83
N LEU A 304 3.18 -0.76 -20.60
CA LEU A 304 1.84 -0.31 -20.22
C LEU A 304 1.67 1.20 -20.46
N VAL A 305 2.64 2.02 -20.04
CA VAL A 305 2.63 3.47 -20.27
C VAL A 305 2.60 3.80 -21.77
N ALA A 306 3.42 3.10 -22.58
CA ALA A 306 3.42 3.28 -24.03
C ALA A 306 2.05 2.91 -24.66
N LEU A 307 1.48 1.77 -24.27
CA LEU A 307 0.15 1.35 -24.73
C LEU A 307 -0.96 2.30 -24.26
N PHE A 308 -0.86 2.85 -23.05
CA PHE A 308 -1.79 3.84 -22.53
C PHE A 308 -1.78 5.11 -23.40
N LEU A 309 -0.60 5.66 -23.72
CA LEU A 309 -0.46 6.84 -24.58
C LEU A 309 -1.00 6.60 -25.99
N ILE A 310 -0.68 5.46 -26.60
CA ILE A 310 -1.20 5.08 -27.92
C ILE A 310 -2.73 4.97 -27.88
N SER A 311 -3.28 4.30 -26.87
CA SER A 311 -4.73 4.14 -26.72
C SER A 311 -5.43 5.48 -26.47
N ALA A 312 -4.86 6.33 -25.61
CA ALA A 312 -5.38 7.65 -25.28
C ALA A 312 -5.61 8.50 -26.52
N VAL A 313 -4.59 8.57 -27.38
CA VAL A 313 -4.60 9.38 -28.61
C VAL A 313 -5.45 8.74 -29.70
N TYR A 314 -5.40 7.41 -29.85
CA TYR A 314 -6.16 6.73 -30.90
C TYR A 314 -7.67 6.77 -30.63
N GLN A 315 -8.08 6.61 -29.37
CA GLN A 315 -9.49 6.58 -28.97
C GLN A 315 -10.04 7.97 -28.62
N SER A 316 -9.25 9.04 -28.81
CA SER A 316 -9.64 10.39 -28.41
C SER A 316 -10.87 10.89 -29.19
N LYS A 317 -11.81 11.51 -28.47
CA LYS A 317 -12.93 12.29 -29.04
C LYS A 317 -12.57 13.75 -29.26
N ILE A 318 -11.48 14.18 -28.62
CA ILE A 318 -10.89 15.51 -28.77
C ILE A 318 -9.69 15.48 -29.74
N ASN A 319 -9.11 16.65 -29.98
CA ASN A 319 -7.90 16.79 -30.78
C ASN A 319 -6.77 15.87 -30.27
N LYS A 320 -6.10 15.16 -31.17
CA LYS A 320 -5.06 14.18 -30.84
C LYS A 320 -3.85 14.77 -30.11
N GLY A 321 -3.44 15.99 -30.45
CA GLY A 321 -2.37 16.70 -29.76
C GLY A 321 -2.75 17.05 -28.33
N LEU A 322 -3.97 17.57 -28.15
CA LEU A 322 -4.53 17.83 -26.80
C LEU A 322 -4.67 16.53 -25.99
N SER A 323 -5.12 15.45 -26.62
CA SER A 323 -5.21 14.12 -26.00
C SER A 323 -3.86 13.64 -25.46
N LEU A 324 -2.79 13.79 -26.27
CA LEU A 324 -1.44 13.44 -25.86
C LEU A 324 -0.97 14.27 -24.66
N ILE A 325 -1.17 15.60 -24.70
CA ILE A 325 -0.81 16.49 -23.60
C ILE A 325 -1.55 16.07 -22.32
N LEU A 326 -2.86 15.85 -22.39
CA LEU A 326 -3.65 15.43 -21.23
C LEU A 326 -3.22 14.06 -20.71
N ALA A 327 -2.93 13.11 -21.58
CA ALA A 327 -2.44 11.80 -21.18
C ALA A 327 -1.08 11.89 -20.46
N LEU A 328 -0.15 12.73 -20.96
CA LEU A 328 1.12 13.00 -20.30
C LEU A 328 0.92 13.70 -18.95
N CYS A 329 0.03 14.69 -18.87
CA CYS A 329 -0.31 15.35 -17.61
C CYS A 329 -0.87 14.36 -16.58
N VAL A 330 -1.81 13.50 -16.98
CA VAL A 330 -2.40 12.48 -16.10
C VAL A 330 -1.35 11.48 -15.64
N LEU A 331 -0.39 11.10 -16.49
CA LEU A 331 0.72 10.23 -16.08
C LEU A 331 1.62 10.91 -15.05
N VAL A 332 2.11 12.12 -15.33
CA VAL A 332 3.05 12.84 -14.45
C VAL A 332 2.37 13.17 -13.12
N ILE A 333 1.19 13.76 -13.15
CA ILE A 333 0.43 14.15 -11.96
C ILE A 333 -0.04 12.89 -11.23
N GLY A 334 -0.53 11.86 -11.93
CA GLY A 334 -0.99 10.62 -11.34
C GLY A 334 0.12 9.86 -10.60
N ILE A 335 1.33 9.80 -11.16
CA ILE A 335 2.48 9.20 -10.48
C ILE A 335 2.84 10.04 -9.24
N VAL A 336 2.93 11.37 -9.33
CA VAL A 336 3.30 12.19 -8.17
C VAL A 336 2.27 12.07 -7.04
N PHE A 337 0.99 12.25 -7.36
CA PHE A 337 -0.08 12.26 -6.37
C PHE A 337 -0.49 10.87 -5.88
N SER A 338 0.06 9.78 -6.43
CA SER A 338 -0.16 8.45 -5.86
C SER A 338 0.45 8.27 -4.47
N TYR A 339 1.33 9.17 -4.02
CA TYR A 339 1.81 9.21 -2.64
C TYR A 339 0.83 9.89 -1.66
N GLY A 340 -0.16 10.62 -2.18
CA GLY A 340 -1.25 11.18 -1.39
C GLY A 340 -0.82 12.25 -0.38
N THR A 341 -1.42 12.21 0.81
CA THR A 341 -1.21 13.21 1.86
C THR A 341 0.22 13.20 2.42
N TYR A 342 1.00 12.14 2.21
CA TYR A 342 2.40 12.10 2.62
C TYR A 342 3.25 13.19 1.95
N LEU A 343 2.83 13.69 0.78
CA LEU A 343 3.53 14.80 0.12
C LEU A 343 3.64 16.05 1.00
N VAL A 344 2.65 16.32 1.85
CA VAL A 344 2.59 17.54 2.67
C VAL A 344 3.07 17.36 4.11
N LEU A 345 3.48 16.14 4.50
CA LEU A 345 3.96 15.85 5.85
C LEU A 345 5.44 16.18 5.99
N SER A 346 5.84 16.71 7.14
CA SER A 346 7.25 17.01 7.45
C SER A 346 8.09 15.75 7.64
N LEU A 347 7.49 14.68 8.16
CA LEU A 347 8.10 13.36 8.34
C LEU A 347 7.20 12.28 7.71
N PRO A 348 7.26 12.10 6.37
CA PRO A 348 6.40 11.15 5.68
C PRO A 348 6.89 9.71 5.84
N LEU A 349 5.99 8.74 5.73
CA LEU A 349 6.35 7.32 5.81
C LEU A 349 7.05 6.87 4.52
N THR A 350 8.30 6.41 4.64
CA THR A 350 9.14 6.00 3.50
C THR A 350 9.22 4.48 3.30
N ARG A 351 8.39 3.70 4.00
CA ARG A 351 8.28 2.25 3.84
C ARG A 351 7.50 1.89 2.57
N PRO A 352 7.77 0.75 1.90
CA PRO A 352 7.03 0.30 0.72
C PRO A 352 5.50 0.37 0.87
N ARG A 353 4.97 0.04 2.05
CA ARG A 353 3.55 0.14 2.42
C ARG A 353 2.91 1.53 2.23
N ALA A 354 3.70 2.60 2.22
CA ALA A 354 3.18 3.95 1.99
C ALA A 354 2.88 4.24 0.50
N PHE A 355 3.38 3.42 -0.43
CA PHE A 355 3.38 3.72 -1.88
C PHE A 355 2.24 3.05 -2.64
N ILE A 356 1.21 2.54 -1.95
CA ILE A 356 0.15 1.69 -2.50
C ILE A 356 -0.68 2.34 -3.62
N GLY A 357 -0.77 3.68 -3.67
CA GLY A 357 -1.49 4.38 -4.73
C GLY A 357 -0.96 4.08 -6.13
N ILE A 358 0.34 3.82 -6.30
CA ILE A 358 0.92 3.53 -7.63
C ILE A 358 0.43 2.19 -8.19
N GLY A 359 0.13 1.22 -7.31
CA GLY A 359 -0.47 -0.06 -7.69
C GLY A 359 -1.87 0.14 -8.28
N VAL A 360 -2.69 0.97 -7.64
CA VAL A 360 -4.04 1.31 -8.13
C VAL A 360 -3.98 2.12 -9.42
N PHE A 361 -3.04 3.06 -9.55
CA PHE A 361 -2.84 3.82 -10.79
C PHE A 361 -2.46 2.90 -11.96
N THR A 362 -1.54 1.97 -11.70
CA THR A 362 -1.12 0.94 -12.67
C THR A 362 -2.31 0.07 -13.10
N ALA A 363 -3.15 -0.36 -12.15
CA ALA A 363 -4.35 -1.11 -12.45
C ALA A 363 -5.35 -0.30 -13.30
N ALA A 364 -5.58 0.98 -13.00
CA ALA A 364 -6.47 1.83 -13.78
C ALA A 364 -6.02 1.94 -15.25
N MET A 365 -4.72 2.17 -15.49
CA MET A 365 -4.15 2.18 -16.84
C MET A 365 -4.31 0.82 -17.54
N ALA A 366 -3.99 -0.28 -16.85
CA ALA A 366 -4.08 -1.63 -17.39
C ALA A 366 -5.51 -1.99 -17.78
N ILE A 367 -6.49 -1.70 -16.90
CA ILE A 367 -7.91 -1.90 -17.16
C ILE A 367 -8.36 -1.07 -18.38
N TYR A 368 -7.91 0.19 -18.48
CA TYR A 368 -8.25 1.05 -19.61
C TYR A 368 -7.75 0.46 -20.93
N ILE A 369 -6.47 0.07 -21.06
CA ILE A 369 -5.94 -0.41 -22.35
C ILE A 369 -6.58 -1.72 -22.82
N VAL A 370 -7.01 -2.59 -21.89
CA VAL A 370 -7.73 -3.83 -22.24
C VAL A 370 -9.22 -3.61 -22.51
N SER A 371 -9.77 -2.45 -22.12
CA SER A 371 -11.19 -2.12 -22.22
C SER A 371 -11.53 -1.10 -23.31
N ALA A 372 -10.61 -0.20 -23.65
CA ALA A 372 -10.85 0.89 -24.60
C ALA A 372 -11.06 0.38 -26.03
N TRP A 373 -10.45 -0.75 -26.38
CA TRP A 373 -10.50 -1.33 -27.72
C TRP A 373 -11.70 -2.27 -27.87
N ARG A 374 -12.88 -1.64 -27.86
CA ARG A 374 -14.29 -2.09 -27.96
C ARG A 374 -14.65 -3.34 -28.81
N GLY A 375 -13.75 -3.92 -29.58
CA GLY A 375 -14.10 -4.78 -30.71
C GLY A 375 -14.62 -6.18 -30.40
N TRP A 376 -14.37 -6.76 -29.22
CA TRP A 376 -14.49 -8.22 -29.05
C TRP A 376 -15.88 -8.71 -28.63
N ALA A 377 -16.59 -8.03 -27.72
CA ALA A 377 -17.80 -8.57 -27.08
C ALA A 377 -19.13 -8.24 -27.79
N TYR A 378 -19.29 -7.03 -28.34
CA TYR A 378 -20.56 -6.58 -28.93
C TYR A 378 -20.79 -7.12 -30.36
N LYS A 379 -19.71 -7.41 -31.08
CA LYS A 379 -19.76 -7.75 -32.50
C LYS A 379 -20.29 -9.15 -32.81
N GLN A 380 -20.21 -10.09 -31.85
CA GLN A 380 -20.81 -11.43 -32.00
C GLN A 380 -22.34 -11.37 -31.88
N GLU A 381 -22.86 -10.61 -30.92
CA GLU A 381 -24.30 -10.39 -30.77
C GLU A 381 -24.88 -9.55 -31.93
N ASP A 382 -24.14 -8.54 -32.41
CA ASP A 382 -24.55 -7.77 -33.60
C ASP A 382 -24.48 -8.61 -34.90
N GLN A 383 -23.51 -9.53 -35.05
CA GLN A 383 -23.50 -10.48 -36.18
C GLN A 383 -24.68 -11.45 -36.13
N GLN A 384 -25.04 -11.94 -34.95
CA GLN A 384 -26.22 -12.78 -34.76
C GLN A 384 -27.52 -12.01 -35.04
N ARG A 385 -27.60 -10.73 -34.69
CA ARG A 385 -28.77 -9.87 -34.95
C ARG A 385 -28.94 -9.46 -36.40
N THR A 386 -27.87 -9.39 -37.18
CA THR A 386 -27.90 -8.85 -38.55
C THR A 386 -28.05 -9.90 -39.64
N ASN A 387 -28.11 -11.21 -39.30
CA ASN A 387 -28.17 -12.33 -40.27
C ASN A 387 -27.18 -12.17 -41.45
N SER A 388 -26.05 -11.52 -41.19
CA SER A 388 -25.08 -11.16 -42.21
C SER A 388 -23.99 -12.21 -42.26
N ASN A 389 -23.89 -12.92 -43.39
CA ASN A 389 -22.79 -13.85 -43.68
C ASN A 389 -21.45 -13.14 -43.93
N ASN A 390 -21.42 -11.80 -43.92
CA ASN A 390 -20.18 -11.06 -44.05
C ASN A 390 -19.37 -11.20 -42.75
N LEU A 391 -18.30 -11.99 -42.82
CA LEU A 391 -17.19 -11.95 -41.87
C LEU A 391 -16.65 -10.51 -41.85
N ILE A 392 -17.06 -9.73 -40.85
CA ILE A 392 -16.55 -8.36 -40.69
C ILE A 392 -15.08 -8.47 -40.26
N HIS A 393 -14.16 -8.53 -41.23
CA HIS A 393 -12.73 -8.44 -41.01
C HIS A 393 -12.43 -7.12 -40.30
N ARG A 394 -11.79 -7.19 -39.13
CA ARG A 394 -11.39 -5.99 -38.38
C ARG A 394 -10.05 -5.51 -38.93
N ALA A 395 -9.82 -4.21 -38.89
CA ALA A 395 -8.50 -3.66 -39.19
C ALA A 395 -7.44 -4.36 -38.32
N LEU A 396 -6.41 -4.89 -38.98
CA LEU A 396 -5.30 -5.61 -38.35
C LEU A 396 -4.70 -4.86 -37.14
N PRO A 397 -4.52 -3.52 -37.17
CA PRO A 397 -3.94 -2.77 -36.05
C PRO A 397 -4.73 -2.88 -34.75
N SER A 398 -6.08 -2.86 -34.80
CA SER A 398 -6.91 -2.95 -33.59
C SER A 398 -6.88 -4.34 -32.96
N ARG A 399 -6.72 -5.40 -33.78
CA ARG A 399 -6.55 -6.77 -33.29
C ARG A 399 -5.18 -6.92 -32.62
N LEU A 400 -4.14 -6.42 -33.28
CA LEU A 400 -2.78 -6.44 -32.74
C LEU A 400 -2.70 -5.69 -31.41
N PHE A 401 -3.28 -4.48 -31.32
CA PHE A 401 -3.27 -3.73 -30.07
C PHE A 401 -3.96 -4.48 -28.92
N TYR A 402 -5.15 -5.06 -29.16
CA TYR A 402 -5.86 -5.82 -28.13
C TYR A 402 -5.07 -7.04 -27.64
N ILE A 403 -4.41 -7.76 -28.57
CA ILE A 403 -3.56 -8.90 -28.22
C ILE A 403 -2.35 -8.40 -27.42
N SER A 404 -1.69 -7.33 -27.86
CA SER A 404 -0.55 -6.74 -27.16
C SER A 404 -0.94 -6.25 -25.76
N SER A 405 -2.09 -5.59 -25.59
CA SER A 405 -2.56 -5.16 -24.27
C SER A 405 -2.89 -6.32 -23.36
N ALA A 406 -3.47 -7.40 -23.90
CA ALA A 406 -3.73 -8.62 -23.14
C ALA A 406 -2.43 -9.31 -22.70
N VAL A 407 -1.43 -9.39 -23.59
CA VAL A 407 -0.11 -9.96 -23.29
C VAL A 407 0.61 -9.13 -22.23
N VAL A 408 0.65 -7.79 -22.36
CA VAL A 408 1.30 -6.92 -21.38
C VAL A 408 0.60 -6.99 -20.02
N ALA A 409 -0.73 -6.94 -19.96
CA ALA A 409 -1.48 -7.06 -18.71
C ALA A 409 -1.29 -8.45 -18.07
N GLY A 410 -1.34 -9.53 -18.86
CA GLY A 410 -1.09 -10.89 -18.39
C GLY A 410 0.33 -11.09 -17.88
N ALA A 411 1.34 -10.58 -18.60
CA ALA A 411 2.74 -10.66 -18.21
C ALA A 411 3.05 -9.83 -16.96
N LEU A 412 2.43 -8.65 -16.81
CA LEU A 412 2.51 -7.85 -15.59
C LEU A 412 1.94 -8.64 -14.41
N THR A 413 0.72 -9.15 -14.53
CA THR A 413 0.05 -9.94 -13.47
C THR A 413 0.84 -11.19 -13.11
N TRP A 414 1.38 -11.91 -14.09
CA TRP A 414 2.27 -13.04 -13.85
C TRP A 414 3.54 -12.61 -13.10
N SER A 415 4.17 -11.51 -13.51
CA SER A 415 5.36 -10.97 -12.83
C SER A 415 5.08 -10.62 -11.37
N LEU A 416 3.90 -10.06 -11.09
CA LEU A 416 3.46 -9.75 -9.72
C LEU A 416 3.21 -11.02 -8.89
N ILE A 417 2.57 -12.04 -9.45
CA ILE A 417 2.35 -13.33 -8.77
C ILE A 417 3.69 -14.02 -8.47
N VAL A 418 4.62 -14.03 -9.43
CA VAL A 418 5.97 -14.60 -9.24
C VAL A 418 6.72 -13.82 -8.17
N PHE A 419 6.68 -12.48 -8.21
CA PHE A 419 7.32 -11.65 -7.19
C PHE A 419 6.73 -11.90 -5.80
N ALA A 420 5.40 -11.94 -5.67
CA ALA A 420 4.73 -12.20 -4.40
C ALA A 420 5.11 -13.57 -3.82
N ASN A 421 5.24 -14.58 -4.69
CA ASN A 421 5.67 -15.91 -4.26
C ASN A 421 7.16 -15.99 -3.89
N ALA A 422 8.01 -15.27 -4.62
CA ALA A 422 9.44 -15.14 -4.26
C ALA A 422 9.61 -14.39 -2.94
N TYR A 423 8.79 -13.36 -2.71
CA TYR A 423 8.77 -12.56 -1.49
C TYR A 423 8.41 -13.39 -0.26
N GLY A 424 7.27 -14.09 -0.24
CA GLY A 424 6.90 -14.93 0.90
C GLY A 424 7.91 -16.05 1.16
N ASN A 425 8.51 -16.63 0.11
CA ASN A 425 9.61 -17.59 0.27
C ASN A 425 10.86 -16.96 0.90
N ALA A 426 11.24 -15.75 0.48
CA ALA A 426 12.38 -15.03 1.04
C ALA A 426 12.13 -14.62 2.50
N LEU A 427 10.90 -14.20 2.82
CA LEU A 427 10.45 -13.88 4.17
C LEU A 427 10.59 -15.09 5.11
N ALA A 428 10.09 -16.25 4.69
CA ALA A 428 10.21 -17.50 5.45
C ALA A 428 11.66 -17.94 5.71
N GLN A 429 12.56 -17.71 4.74
CA GLN A 429 13.97 -18.03 4.89
C GLN A 429 14.70 -17.01 5.76
N GLN A 430 14.30 -15.74 5.71
CA GLN A 430 14.80 -14.71 6.61
C GLN A 430 14.43 -15.02 8.05
N ASP A 431 13.18 -15.38 8.32
CA ASP A 431 12.70 -15.76 9.66
C ASP A 431 13.47 -16.96 10.21
N LYS A 432 13.60 -18.05 9.44
CA LYS A 432 14.42 -19.22 9.82
C LYS A 432 15.87 -18.84 10.13
N PHE A 433 16.46 -17.98 9.31
CA PHE A 433 17.84 -17.53 9.50
C PHE A 433 17.97 -16.68 10.76
N GLN A 434 17.01 -15.81 11.03
CA GLN A 434 16.94 -15.03 12.26
C GLN A 434 16.81 -15.94 13.47
N ASN A 435 15.83 -16.83 13.49
CA ASN A 435 15.59 -17.78 14.59
C ASN A 435 16.85 -18.61 14.91
N PHE A 436 17.54 -19.12 13.88
CA PHE A 436 18.83 -19.79 14.06
C PHE A 436 19.88 -18.89 14.77
N ARG A 437 20.03 -17.65 14.32
CA ARG A 437 20.97 -16.69 14.93
C ARG A 437 20.61 -16.37 16.38
N PHE A 438 19.32 -16.27 16.68
CA PHE A 438 18.83 -16.03 18.04
C PHE A 438 19.03 -17.24 18.95
N THR A 439 18.79 -18.46 18.49
CA THR A 439 19.03 -19.66 19.30
C THR A 439 20.49 -19.72 19.77
N ILE A 440 21.45 -19.42 18.89
CA ILE A 440 22.87 -19.39 19.26
C ILE A 440 23.14 -18.25 20.25
N LEU A 441 22.63 -17.04 19.97
CA LEU A 441 22.80 -15.88 20.85
C LEU A 441 22.27 -16.16 22.26
N LEU A 442 21.05 -16.68 22.39
CA LEU A 442 20.43 -16.98 23.69
C LEU A 442 21.20 -18.06 24.44
N ASN A 443 21.65 -19.11 23.76
CA ASN A 443 22.48 -20.15 24.37
C ASN A 443 23.80 -19.57 24.92
N ASP A 444 24.48 -18.72 24.14
CA ASP A 444 25.71 -18.06 24.57
C ASP A 444 25.44 -17.13 25.76
N LEU A 445 24.37 -16.34 25.69
CA LEU A 445 23.95 -15.41 26.74
C LEU A 445 23.67 -16.13 28.06
N VAL A 446 22.95 -17.25 28.06
CA VAL A 446 22.69 -18.06 29.26
C VAL A 446 23.99 -18.51 29.94
N ASN A 447 25.03 -18.81 29.16
CA ASN A 447 26.33 -19.25 29.68
C ASN A 447 27.18 -18.11 30.24
N VAL A 448 27.07 -16.90 29.67
CA VAL A 448 27.89 -15.76 30.11
C VAL A 448 27.24 -14.88 31.15
N MET A 449 25.92 -14.78 31.19
CA MET A 449 25.26 -13.84 32.08
C MET A 449 25.58 -14.10 33.55
N PRO A 450 25.83 -13.05 34.34
CA PRO A 450 25.98 -13.21 35.78
C PRO A 450 24.63 -13.65 36.37
N LYS A 451 24.66 -14.62 37.30
CA LYS A 451 23.48 -15.04 38.07
C LYS A 451 23.09 -13.94 39.06
N GLN A 452 22.55 -12.83 38.60
CA GLN A 452 22.12 -11.72 39.46
C GLN A 452 20.66 -11.86 39.87
N LYS A 453 20.34 -11.36 41.07
CA LYS A 453 19.00 -11.43 41.69
C LYS A 453 18.05 -10.31 41.26
N ASN A 454 18.51 -9.26 40.57
CA ASN A 454 17.66 -8.14 40.16
C ASN A 454 18.10 -7.56 38.80
N TYR A 455 17.27 -7.76 37.77
CA TYR A 455 17.51 -7.29 36.41
C TYR A 455 17.15 -5.81 36.19
N LYS A 456 16.53 -5.13 37.18
CA LYS A 456 16.07 -3.74 37.04
C LYS A 456 17.19 -2.72 36.82
N ASP A 457 18.42 -3.01 37.24
CA ASP A 457 19.58 -2.11 37.12
C ASP A 457 20.58 -2.53 36.03
N TYR A 458 20.26 -3.57 35.24
CA TYR A 458 21.15 -4.18 34.26
C TYR A 458 20.75 -3.82 32.83
N ILE A 459 21.71 -3.38 32.01
CA ILE A 459 21.43 -2.82 30.67
C ILE A 459 21.88 -3.77 29.55
N PHE A 460 21.03 -3.97 28.54
CA PHE A 460 21.39 -4.66 27.29
C PHE A 460 21.55 -3.67 26.13
N ARG A 461 22.76 -3.64 25.56
CA ARG A 461 23.11 -2.84 24.38
C ARG A 461 23.32 -3.75 23.19
N ILE A 462 22.79 -3.36 22.04
CA ILE A 462 22.82 -4.15 20.82
C ILE A 462 23.41 -3.31 19.69
N ARG A 463 24.46 -3.84 19.06
CA ARG A 463 25.17 -3.25 17.92
C ARG A 463 24.93 -4.09 16.67
N GLY A 464 24.56 -3.43 15.58
CA GLY A 464 24.21 -4.10 14.34
C GLY A 464 22.91 -4.88 14.45
N TRP A 465 22.62 -5.67 13.42
CA TRP A 465 21.43 -6.48 13.29
C TRP A 465 21.76 -7.81 12.59
N VAL A 466 20.84 -8.77 12.66
CA VAL A 466 20.93 -9.99 11.86
C VAL A 466 20.81 -9.61 10.38
N THR A 467 21.87 -9.85 9.62
CA THR A 467 21.91 -9.53 8.18
C THR A 467 20.92 -10.37 7.37
N ALA A 468 20.74 -10.01 6.11
CA ALA A 468 19.96 -10.78 5.16
C ALA A 468 20.44 -12.25 5.03
N SER A 469 19.50 -13.18 4.95
CA SER A 469 19.75 -14.59 4.67
C SER A 469 20.35 -14.75 3.27
N PRO A 470 21.10 -15.83 2.99
CA PRO A 470 21.64 -16.08 1.65
C PRO A 470 20.57 -16.13 0.55
N VAL A 471 19.36 -16.63 0.88
CA VAL A 471 18.23 -16.67 -0.04
C VAL A 471 17.71 -15.26 -0.32
N LEU A 472 17.54 -14.44 0.72
CA LEU A 472 17.16 -13.04 0.55
C LEU A 472 18.21 -12.27 -0.27
N GLU A 473 19.50 -12.41 0.03
CA GLU A 473 20.58 -11.80 -0.74
C GLU A 473 20.52 -12.21 -2.21
N ASN A 474 20.22 -13.48 -2.50
CA ASN A 474 20.06 -13.93 -3.89
C ASN A 474 18.84 -13.31 -4.58
N SER A 475 17.69 -13.24 -3.88
CA SER A 475 16.46 -12.62 -4.40
C SER A 475 16.61 -11.12 -4.62
N SER A 476 17.45 -10.45 -3.83
CA SER A 476 17.69 -9.01 -3.92
C SER A 476 18.70 -8.59 -4.99
N LYS A 477 19.44 -9.52 -5.60
CA LYS A 477 20.45 -9.23 -6.63
C LYS A 477 19.93 -8.41 -7.81
N HIS A 478 18.71 -8.69 -8.24
CA HIS A 478 18.04 -8.05 -9.38
C HIS A 478 16.71 -7.40 -8.97
N ASN A 479 16.44 -7.34 -7.66
CA ASN A 479 15.21 -6.75 -7.14
C ASN A 479 15.50 -6.09 -5.78
N PRO A 480 16.00 -4.85 -5.79
CA PRO A 480 16.42 -4.15 -4.58
C PRO A 480 15.29 -3.98 -3.56
N LEU A 481 14.04 -3.84 -4.03
CA LEU A 481 12.85 -3.76 -3.18
C LEU A 481 12.66 -4.97 -2.25
N MET A 482 13.12 -6.17 -2.65
CA MET A 482 12.99 -7.37 -1.82
C MET A 482 13.60 -7.19 -0.42
N LYS A 483 14.72 -6.47 -0.32
CA LYS A 483 15.36 -6.20 0.98
C LYS A 483 14.57 -5.23 1.84
N ARG A 484 13.92 -4.24 1.22
CA ARG A 484 13.05 -3.28 1.93
C ARG A 484 11.77 -3.95 2.44
N LEU A 485 11.26 -4.95 1.70
CA LEU A 485 10.07 -5.72 2.10
C LEU A 485 10.39 -6.80 3.14
N VAL A 486 11.53 -7.48 3.06
CA VAL A 486 11.87 -8.59 3.97
C VAL A 486 12.56 -8.09 5.25
N THR A 487 12.70 -6.77 5.44
CA THR A 487 13.12 -6.18 6.72
C THR A 487 12.03 -6.37 7.79
N ILE A 488 11.87 -7.62 8.26
CA ILE A 488 11.02 -8.06 9.37
C ILE A 488 11.39 -7.32 10.66
N THR A 489 12.67 -6.95 10.78
CA THR A 489 13.26 -6.44 12.02
C THR A 489 13.73 -5.01 11.80
N ASP A 490 12.91 -4.05 12.18
CA ASP A 490 13.38 -2.69 12.43
C ASP A 490 14.21 -2.71 13.72
N GLY A 491 15.53 -2.80 13.58
CA GLY A 491 16.46 -2.46 14.65
C GLY A 491 16.35 -3.22 15.99
N LYS A 492 17.08 -2.69 16.97
CA LYS A 492 17.42 -3.27 18.28
C LYS A 492 16.20 -3.69 19.13
N TYR A 493 15.01 -3.18 18.81
CA TYR A 493 13.75 -3.44 19.50
C TYR A 493 13.31 -4.91 19.38
N TRP A 494 13.43 -5.49 18.19
CA TRP A 494 13.00 -6.86 17.94
C TRP A 494 13.81 -7.89 18.74
N VAL A 495 15.12 -7.68 18.91
CA VAL A 495 15.97 -8.59 19.70
C VAL A 495 15.53 -8.58 21.16
N ARG A 496 15.17 -7.42 21.71
CA ARG A 496 14.62 -7.32 23.06
C ARG A 496 13.28 -8.07 23.15
N THR A 497 12.38 -7.87 22.20
CA THR A 497 11.12 -8.63 22.11
C THR A 497 11.35 -10.13 22.00
N ALA A 498 12.30 -10.59 21.18
CA ALA A 498 12.62 -12.00 21.04
C ALA A 498 13.20 -12.58 22.34
N MET A 499 14.10 -11.86 23.02
CA MET A 499 14.60 -12.25 24.34
C MET A 499 13.46 -12.38 25.35
N LYS A 500 12.50 -11.44 25.35
CA LYS A 500 11.27 -11.55 26.16
C LYS A 500 10.45 -12.78 25.80
N HIS A 501 10.23 -13.02 24.50
CA HIS A 501 9.45 -14.15 23.99
C HIS A 501 9.99 -15.51 24.47
N TYR A 502 11.31 -15.66 24.56
CA TYR A 502 11.97 -16.88 25.04
C TYR A 502 12.21 -16.91 26.56
N GLY A 503 11.51 -16.08 27.34
CA GLY A 503 11.50 -16.13 28.81
C GLY A 503 12.69 -15.45 29.49
N TRP A 504 13.35 -14.52 28.80
CA TRP A 504 14.52 -13.82 29.32
C TRP A 504 14.12 -12.46 29.96
N GLY A 505 13.61 -12.52 31.20
CA GLY A 505 13.41 -11.37 32.11
C GLY A 505 11.95 -11.08 32.56
N ASP A 506 11.80 -10.30 33.64
CA ASP A 506 10.51 -9.74 34.11
C ASP A 506 10.12 -8.55 33.22
N VAL A 507 9.08 -8.70 32.40
CA VAL A 507 8.59 -7.64 31.51
C VAL A 507 7.38 -7.00 32.16
N PRO A 508 7.37 -5.67 32.39
CA PRO A 508 6.14 -4.96 32.78
C PRO A 508 5.06 -5.17 31.72
N GLU A 509 3.85 -5.55 32.14
CA GLU A 509 2.68 -5.76 31.25
C GLU A 509 2.27 -4.48 30.50
N GLU A 510 2.58 -3.32 31.09
CA GLU A 510 2.32 -2.02 30.49
C GLU A 510 3.53 -1.56 29.68
N GLN A 511 3.29 -1.36 28.38
CA GLN A 511 4.25 -0.67 27.53
C GLN A 511 4.51 0.73 28.11
N PRO A 512 5.76 1.09 28.44
CA PRO A 512 6.07 2.49 28.64
C PRO A 512 5.78 3.21 27.31
N ILE A 513 4.93 4.24 27.38
CA ILE A 513 4.51 5.15 26.28
C ILE A 513 5.70 5.83 25.57
N ILE A 514 6.92 5.59 26.04
CA ILE A 514 8.15 6.02 25.42
C ILE A 514 8.91 4.76 25.01
N ILE A 515 8.58 4.23 23.83
CA ILE A 515 9.55 3.40 23.11
C ILE A 515 10.70 4.35 22.78
N VAL A 516 11.82 4.25 23.51
CA VAL A 516 13.09 4.87 23.12
C VAL A 516 13.60 4.08 21.91
N ASP A 517 12.89 4.23 20.78
CA ASP A 517 13.23 3.72 19.46
C ASP A 517 14.34 4.59 18.88
N SER A 518 15.50 4.49 19.54
CA SER A 518 16.82 5.01 19.18
C SER A 518 17.59 5.22 20.47
N GLU A 519 17.96 4.14 21.16
CA GLU A 519 19.22 4.24 21.91
C GLU A 519 20.33 4.38 20.87
N ASP A 520 20.59 5.64 20.52
CA ASP A 520 21.67 6.09 19.66
C ASP A 520 22.98 5.48 20.18
N PHE A 521 23.79 4.98 19.25
CA PHE A 521 25.11 4.47 19.60
C PHE A 521 26.05 5.61 19.99
N GLU A 522 25.82 6.84 19.54
CA GLU A 522 26.63 8.00 19.93
C GLU A 522 26.37 8.42 21.39
N LYS A 523 25.14 8.22 21.89
CA LYS A 523 24.80 8.32 23.33
C LYS A 523 25.44 7.23 24.21
N LEU A 524 26.27 6.33 23.65
CA LEU A 524 27.17 5.46 24.43
C LEU A 524 28.08 6.27 25.36
N ALA A 525 28.51 7.47 24.94
CA ALA A 525 29.38 8.33 25.74
C ALA A 525 28.70 8.79 27.05
N GLU A 526 27.37 8.91 27.04
CA GLU A 526 26.60 9.49 28.13
C GLU A 526 26.21 8.48 29.22
N ASN A 527 26.21 7.16 28.94
CA ASN A 527 25.85 6.14 29.94
C ASN A 527 27.09 5.44 30.53
N PRO A 528 27.57 5.84 31.72
CA PRO A 528 28.80 5.31 32.31
C PRO A 528 28.73 3.81 32.64
N LYS A 529 27.53 3.20 32.72
CA LYS A 529 27.38 1.76 32.97
C LYS A 529 27.74 0.87 31.77
N CYS A 530 27.76 1.42 30.55
CA CYS A 530 27.99 0.67 29.31
C CYS A 530 29.14 1.24 28.45
N ASN A 531 29.82 2.30 28.90
CA ASN A 531 31.02 2.84 28.25
C ASN A 531 32.24 2.01 28.68
N LYS A 532 33.05 1.53 27.72
CA LYS A 532 34.22 0.68 27.99
C LYS A 532 35.20 1.28 28.99
N GLU A 533 35.31 2.60 29.06
CA GLU A 533 36.22 3.31 29.95
C GLU A 533 35.71 3.37 31.40
N THR A 534 34.39 3.33 31.61
CA THR A 534 33.75 3.58 32.91
C THR A 534 32.86 2.44 33.43
N ALA A 535 32.56 1.43 32.59
CA ALA A 535 31.70 0.30 32.92
C ALA A 535 32.35 -0.75 33.85
N GLY A 536 33.61 -0.55 34.24
CA GLY A 536 34.39 -1.48 35.05
C GLY A 536 35.09 -2.57 34.25
N THR A 537 35.66 -3.57 34.94
CA THR A 537 36.39 -4.68 34.30
C THR A 537 35.46 -5.66 33.58
N LEU A 538 35.81 -6.01 32.35
CA LEU A 538 35.15 -7.04 31.55
C LEU A 538 35.14 -8.38 32.30
N GLN A 539 33.94 -8.91 32.57
CA GLN A 539 33.74 -10.13 33.36
C GLN A 539 33.79 -11.40 32.50
N LYS A 540 33.14 -11.36 31.34
CA LYS A 540 33.14 -12.46 30.37
C LYS A 540 33.06 -11.92 28.95
N HIS A 541 33.59 -12.71 28.02
CA HIS A 541 33.59 -12.40 26.60
C HIS A 541 33.32 -13.68 25.80
N ILE A 542 32.40 -13.59 24.85
CA ILE A 542 32.24 -14.58 23.78
C ILE A 542 32.47 -13.87 22.47
N ASP A 543 33.29 -14.47 21.61
CA ASP A 543 33.46 -14.02 20.24
C ASP A 543 33.39 -15.21 19.29
N ASN A 544 32.34 -15.25 18.46
CA ASN A 544 32.16 -16.28 17.45
C ASN A 544 31.94 -15.64 16.07
N ILE A 545 31.65 -16.46 15.04
CA ILE A 545 31.46 -15.96 13.66
C ILE A 545 30.18 -15.13 13.48
N PHE A 546 29.22 -15.25 14.40
CA PHE A 546 27.90 -14.64 14.34
C PHE A 546 27.79 -13.38 15.19
N HIS A 547 28.40 -13.34 16.37
CA HIS A 547 28.33 -12.21 17.28
C HIS A 547 29.49 -12.19 18.27
N SER A 548 29.66 -11.02 18.90
CA SER A 548 30.48 -10.82 20.09
C SER A 548 29.57 -10.41 21.25
N ILE A 549 29.81 -10.94 22.44
CA ILE A 549 29.12 -10.58 23.67
C ILE A 549 30.17 -10.15 24.69
N GLU A 550 30.11 -8.90 25.13
CA GLU A 550 30.94 -8.36 26.21
C GLU A 550 30.06 -8.14 27.46
N VAL A 551 30.43 -8.76 28.58
CA VAL A 551 29.69 -8.69 29.84
C VAL A 551 30.47 -7.86 30.85
N TYR A 552 29.87 -6.76 31.31
CA TYR A 552 30.34 -5.85 32.35
C TYR A 552 29.42 -5.96 33.58
N PRO A 553 29.85 -5.49 34.77
CA PRO A 553 29.09 -5.60 36.02
C PRO A 553 27.61 -5.18 35.95
N TYR A 554 27.28 -4.16 35.14
CA TYR A 554 25.93 -3.59 35.01
C TYR A 554 25.44 -3.53 33.55
N CYS A 555 26.16 -4.14 32.60
CA CYS A 555 25.84 -4.02 31.18
C CYS A 555 26.32 -5.21 30.35
N THR A 556 25.49 -5.67 29.41
CA THR A 556 25.91 -6.58 28.33
C THR A 556 25.85 -5.87 26.99
N VAL A 557 26.96 -5.89 26.25
CA VAL A 557 27.03 -5.38 24.87
C VAL A 557 27.06 -6.56 23.90
N ILE A 558 26.03 -6.67 23.07
CA ILE A 558 25.89 -7.66 22.00
C ILE A 558 26.22 -6.99 20.68
N THR A 559 27.17 -7.51 19.92
CA THR A 559 27.51 -7.03 18.57
C THR A 559 27.27 -8.12 17.55
N PHE A 560 26.28 -7.93 16.66
CA PHE A 560 26.05 -8.81 15.54
C PHE A 560 27.14 -8.63 14.48
N LYS A 561 27.67 -9.76 13.98
CA LYS A 561 28.64 -9.81 12.89
C LYS A 561 27.95 -10.20 11.58
N GLY A 562 28.39 -9.58 10.49
CA GLY A 562 27.93 -9.81 9.14
C GLY A 562 28.17 -8.58 8.27
N LYS A 563 28.14 -8.76 6.95
CA LYS A 563 28.10 -7.66 5.98
C LYS A 563 26.99 -7.96 4.98
N GLU A 564 26.13 -6.98 4.76
CA GLU A 564 25.17 -7.06 3.67
C GLU A 564 25.89 -6.90 2.32
N LYS A 565 25.53 -7.73 1.34
CA LYS A 565 26.19 -7.72 0.03
C LYS A 565 25.53 -6.76 -0.95
N TYR A 566 24.20 -6.76 -0.99
CA TYR A 566 23.41 -5.96 -1.93
C TYR A 566 22.59 -4.91 -1.17
N VAL A 567 23.21 -3.83 -0.70
CA VAL A 567 22.49 -2.77 0.05
C VAL A 567 21.71 -1.87 -0.92
N HIS A 568 20.52 -1.44 -0.52
CA HIS A 568 19.71 -0.50 -1.29
C HIS A 568 20.40 0.88 -1.32
N LYS A 569 21.01 1.26 -2.45
CA LYS A 569 21.83 2.48 -2.60
C LYS A 569 21.12 3.75 -2.12
N PHE A 570 19.85 3.91 -2.44
CA PHE A 570 19.07 5.08 -2.04
C PHE A 570 18.84 5.15 -0.52
N ASN A 571 18.81 4.01 0.18
CA ASN A 571 18.73 4.02 1.65
C ASN A 571 20.06 4.50 2.26
N GLU A 572 21.22 4.13 1.69
CA GLU A 572 22.51 4.62 2.17
C GLU A 572 22.65 6.13 1.97
N GLU A 573 22.21 6.65 0.81
CA GLU A 573 22.23 8.08 0.51
C GLU A 573 21.30 8.87 1.43
N MET A 574 20.08 8.39 1.66
CA MET A 574 19.13 9.02 2.58
C MET A 574 19.60 8.95 4.04
N LEU A 575 20.16 7.81 4.48
CA LEU A 575 20.69 7.69 5.84
C LEU A 575 21.84 8.68 6.05
N LYS A 576 22.75 8.80 5.08
CA LYS A 576 23.85 9.78 5.12
C LYS A 576 23.32 11.22 5.18
N GLN A 577 22.36 11.57 4.32
CA GLN A 577 21.76 12.91 4.31
C GLN A 577 21.01 13.23 5.61
N GLN A 578 20.37 12.24 6.22
CA GLN A 578 19.67 12.41 7.50
C GLN A 578 20.66 12.54 8.67
N THR A 579 21.75 11.76 8.66
CA THR A 579 22.85 11.94 9.60
C THR A 579 23.47 13.33 9.46
N GLU A 580 23.80 13.77 8.24
CA GLU A 580 24.34 15.11 7.96
C GLU A 580 23.38 16.23 8.41
N ARG A 581 22.06 16.07 8.21
CA ARG A 581 21.06 17.03 8.71
C ARG A 581 20.99 17.10 10.23
N ASN A 582 21.04 15.95 10.90
CA ASN A 582 21.01 15.90 12.36
C ASN A 582 22.27 16.55 12.94
N THR A 583 23.44 16.28 12.34
CA THR A 583 24.71 16.92 12.75
C THR A 583 24.65 18.44 12.56
N ASN A 584 24.13 18.93 11.42
CA ASN A 584 24.01 20.37 11.17
C ASN A 584 22.99 21.06 12.10
N GLN A 585 21.90 20.38 12.48
CA GLN A 585 20.92 20.93 13.42
C GLN A 585 21.45 20.97 14.87
N GLU A 586 22.33 20.04 15.24
CA GLU A 586 23.04 20.08 16.52
C GLU A 586 24.11 21.17 16.55
N GLU A 587 24.78 21.44 15.42
CA GLU A 587 25.73 22.56 15.27
C GLU A 587 25.04 23.94 15.28
N GLU A 588 23.81 24.06 14.79
CA GLU A 588 23.02 25.31 14.86
C GLU A 588 22.34 25.54 16.23
N ALA A 589 22.26 24.50 17.08
CA ALA A 589 21.69 24.57 18.42
C ALA A 589 22.74 24.78 19.54
N GLN A 590 24.03 24.69 19.21
CA GLN A 590 25.17 25.07 20.06
C GLN A 590 25.59 26.51 19.77
#